data_AF-A0A363TA29-F1
#
_entry.id   AF-A0A363TA29-F1
#
_cell.length_a   1.000
_cell.length_b   1.000
_cell.length_c   1.000
_cell.angle_alpha   90.00
_cell.angle_beta   90.00
_cell.angle_gamma   90.00
#
_symmetry.space_group_name_H-M   'P 1'
#
loop_
_entity.id
_entity.type
_entity.pdbx_description
1 polymer ?
#
loop_
_entity_poly.entity_id
_entity_poly.type
_entity_poly.pdbx_seq_one_letter_code
_entity_poly.pdbx_strand_id
1 'polypeptide(L)'
;MKGRVQPGTWYQYELTCRVYILPRLGGIKFKDLGPGHLQDFYSHNILIGKGMRSIKLIHVVLHQALKRALELGFISRNPADIVKTLNINMVK
;
A
#
# COMPACT_ATOMS: atom_id res chain seq x y z
N MET A 1 -8.99 -11.22 -20.70
CA MET A 1 -10.05 -10.40 -20.06
C MET A 1 -9.46 -9.05 -19.64
N LYS A 2 -9.74 -7.97 -20.38
CA LYS A 2 -9.31 -6.59 -20.03
C LYS A 2 -10.37 -5.97 -19.13
N GLY A 3 -10.18 -6.09 -17.82
CA GLY A 3 -11.13 -5.66 -16.80
C GLY A 3 -11.11 -4.15 -16.56
N ARG A 4 -12.21 -3.50 -16.95
CA ARG A 4 -12.84 -2.28 -16.40
C ARG A 4 -12.08 -1.51 -15.31
N VAL A 5 -11.09 -0.70 -15.69
CA VAL A 5 -10.69 0.49 -14.91
C VAL A 5 -10.56 1.65 -15.89
N GLN A 6 -11.20 2.78 -15.58
CA GLN A 6 -11.08 3.98 -16.42
C GLN A 6 -9.58 4.35 -16.53
N PRO A 7 -9.09 4.78 -17.70
CA PRO A 7 -7.67 5.02 -17.93
C PRO A 7 -7.03 6.01 -16.93
N GLY A 8 -7.79 6.99 -16.44
CA GLY A 8 -7.32 7.91 -15.39
C GLY A 8 -7.11 7.23 -14.02
N THR A 9 -7.91 6.21 -13.70
CA THR A 9 -7.79 5.41 -12.48
C THR A 9 -6.59 4.47 -12.55
N TRP A 10 -6.33 3.86 -13.71
CA TRP A 10 -5.12 3.06 -13.93
C TRP A 10 -3.85 3.91 -13.78
N TYR A 11 -3.81 5.08 -14.42
CA TYR A 11 -2.67 5.99 -14.34
C TYR A 11 -2.39 6.44 -12.89
N GLN A 12 -3.43 6.75 -12.12
CA GLN A 12 -3.30 7.07 -10.70
C GLN A 12 -2.75 5.89 -9.87
N TYR A 13 -3.20 4.67 -10.13
CA TYR A 13 -2.69 3.47 -9.45
C TYR A 13 -1.24 3.17 -9.83
N GLU A 14 -0.88 3.24 -11.11
CA GLU A 14 0.47 3.02 -11.60
C GLU A 14 1.44 4.07 -11.04
N LEU A 15 1.08 5.36 -11.09
CA LEU A 15 1.85 6.43 -10.45
C LEU A 15 2.02 6.18 -8.96
N THR A 16 0.94 5.78 -8.28
CA THR A 16 1.00 5.54 -6.83
C THR A 16 1.98 4.40 -6.51
N CYS A 17 1.92 3.32 -7.28
CA CYS A 17 2.85 2.21 -7.19
C CYS A 17 4.29 2.64 -7.48
N ARG A 18 4.53 3.36 -8.58
CA ARG A 18 5.88 3.70 -9.03
C ARG A 18 6.54 4.78 -8.18
N VAL A 19 5.79 5.79 -7.75
CA VAL A 19 6.33 6.98 -7.05
C VAL A 19 6.43 6.75 -5.56
N TYR A 20 5.49 6.00 -4.96
CA TYR A 20 5.44 5.85 -3.50
C TYR A 20 5.80 4.45 -3.03
N ILE A 21 5.29 3.40 -3.70
CA ILE A 21 5.43 2.02 -3.23
C ILE A 21 6.80 1.44 -3.61
N LEU A 22 7.19 1.48 -4.88
CA LEU A 22 8.45 0.91 -5.37
C LEU A 22 9.72 1.46 -4.71
N PRO A 23 9.91 2.78 -4.51
CA PRO A 23 11.18 3.28 -3.95
C PRO A 23 11.41 2.88 -2.49
N ARG A 24 10.39 2.36 -1.79
CA ARG A 24 10.51 1.96 -0.37
C ARG A 24 10.26 0.49 -0.11
N LEU A 25 9.32 -0.09 -0.85
CA LEU A 25 8.90 -1.48 -0.68
C LEU A 25 9.38 -2.37 -1.83
N GLY A 26 9.80 -1.79 -2.97
CA GLY A 26 10.25 -2.55 -4.14
C GLY A 26 11.57 -3.29 -3.95
N GLY A 27 12.39 -2.89 -2.98
CA GLY A 27 13.60 -3.62 -2.58
C GLY A 27 13.33 -4.80 -1.64
N ILE A 28 12.13 -4.90 -1.08
CA ILE A 28 11.75 -5.94 -0.12
C ILE A 28 11.09 -7.07 -0.90
N LYS A 29 11.59 -8.31 -0.74
CA LYS A 29 10.94 -9.47 -1.34
C LYS A 29 9.55 -9.63 -0.74
N PHE A 30 8.58 -10.07 -1.55
CA PHE A 30 7.21 -10.31 -1.08
C PHE A 30 7.12 -11.17 0.19
N LYS A 31 8.03 -12.15 0.35
CA LYS A 31 8.09 -13.02 1.53
C LYS A 31 8.53 -12.30 2.81
N ASP A 32 9.36 -11.27 2.68
CA ASP A 32 9.91 -10.48 3.78
C ASP A 32 9.05 -9.24 4.09
N LEU A 33 8.07 -8.94 3.22
CA LEU A 33 7.16 -7.83 3.41
C LEU A 33 6.19 -8.10 4.58
N GLY A 34 6.58 -7.64 5.76
CA GLY A 34 5.77 -7.70 6.97
C GLY A 34 4.94 -6.44 7.25
N PRO A 35 4.03 -6.52 8.24
CA PRO A 35 3.21 -5.38 8.68
C PRO A 35 4.05 -4.21 9.25
N GLY A 36 5.22 -4.47 9.83
CA GLY A 36 6.13 -3.42 10.31
C GLY A 36 6.58 -2.48 9.18
N HIS A 37 6.97 -3.03 8.02
CA HIS A 37 7.35 -2.23 6.85
C HIS A 37 6.21 -1.34 6.35
N LEU A 38 4.97 -1.83 6.43
CA LEU A 38 3.79 -1.05 6.06
C LEU A 38 3.50 0.05 7.07
N GLN A 39 3.62 -0.24 8.36
CA GLN A 39 3.45 0.74 9.44
C GLN A 39 4.48 1.88 9.32
N ASP A 40 5.76 1.56 9.08
CA ASP A 40 6.82 2.55 8.89
C ASP A 40 6.58 3.38 7.64
N PHE A 41 6.14 2.73 6.56
CA PHE A 41 5.78 3.42 5.32
C PHE A 41 4.66 4.43 5.54
N TYR A 42 3.58 4.07 6.24
CA TYR A 42 2.50 5.01 6.55
C TYR A 42 2.95 6.12 7.49
N SER A 43 3.69 5.78 8.55
CA SER A 43 4.21 6.74 9.53
C SER A 43 5.07 7.80 8.85
N HIS A 44 5.94 7.39 7.92
CA HIS A 44 6.71 8.35 7.15
C HIS A 44 5.85 9.25 6.25
N ASN A 45 4.83 8.71 5.57
CA ASN A 45 3.95 9.52 4.73
C ASN A 45 3.17 10.57 5.56
N ILE A 46 2.81 10.24 6.80
CA ILE A 46 2.22 11.19 7.75
C ILE A 46 3.25 12.26 8.13
N LEU A 47 4.49 11.87 8.46
CA LEU A 47 5.55 12.79 8.87
C LEU A 47 5.92 13.80 7.78
N ILE A 48 5.89 13.42 6.51
CA ILE A 48 6.11 14.34 5.38
C ILE A 48 4.87 15.19 5.04
N GLY A 49 3.81 15.14 5.86
CA GLY A 49 2.62 15.97 5.71
C GLY A 49 1.68 15.55 4.58
N LYS A 50 1.70 14.29 4.12
CA LYS A 50 0.74 13.84 3.10
C LYS A 50 -0.68 13.88 3.66
N GLY A 51 -1.60 14.44 2.86
CA GLY A 51 -3.00 14.49 3.20
C GLY A 51 -3.60 13.10 3.41
N MET A 52 -4.48 12.97 4.41
CA MET A 52 -5.07 11.69 4.81
C MET A 52 -5.81 10.97 3.68
N ARG A 53 -6.43 11.72 2.76
CA ARG A 53 -7.07 11.16 1.56
C ARG A 53 -6.08 10.37 0.69
N SER A 54 -4.87 10.91 0.51
CA SER A 54 -3.81 10.24 -0.26
C SER A 54 -3.32 8.99 0.44
N ILE A 55 -3.13 9.04 1.77
CA ILE A 55 -2.68 7.87 2.55
C ILE A 55 -3.71 6.74 2.49
N LYS A 56 -5.01 7.06 2.63
CA LYS A 56 -6.10 6.09 2.46
C LYS A 56 -6.10 5.46 1.06
N LEU A 57 -5.92 6.27 0.02
CA LEU A 57 -5.83 5.77 -1.35
C LEU A 57 -4.65 4.81 -1.51
N ILE A 58 -3.47 5.17 -1.01
CA ILE A 58 -2.29 4.32 -1.04
C ILE A 58 -2.56 2.99 -0.32
N HIS A 59 -3.19 3.03 0.85
CA HIS A 59 -3.55 1.83 1.60
C HIS A 59 -4.47 0.90 0.80
N VAL A 60 -5.54 1.44 0.19
CA VAL A 60 -6.48 0.64 -0.63
C VAL A 60 -5.78 -0.01 -1.83
N VAL A 61 -4.90 0.73 -2.51
CA VAL A 61 -4.14 0.19 -3.65
C VAL A 61 -3.21 -0.93 -3.20
N LEU A 62 -2.48 -0.69 -2.10
CA LEU A 62 -1.52 -1.65 -1.56
C LEU A 62 -2.20 -2.91 -1.02
N HIS A 63 -3.33 -2.75 -0.33
CA HIS A 63 -4.15 -3.85 0.15
C HIS A 63 -4.63 -4.74 -1.01
N GLN A 64 -5.15 -4.14 -2.10
CA GLN A 64 -5.56 -4.91 -3.27
C GLN A 64 -4.39 -5.61 -3.97
N ALA A 65 -3.24 -4.95 -4.10
CA ALA A 65 -2.05 -5.56 -4.68
C ALA A 65 -1.55 -6.75 -3.87
N LEU A 66 -1.51 -6.63 -2.53
CA LEU A 66 -1.11 -7.69 -1.63
C LEU A 66 -2.15 -8.82 -1.55
N LYS A 67 -3.43 -8.49 -1.64
CA LYS A 67 -4.49 -9.49 -1.79
C LYS A 67 -4.30 -10.31 -3.07
N ARG A 68 -3.93 -9.66 -4.19
CA ARG A 68 -3.62 -10.39 -5.42
C ARG A 68 -2.37 -11.27 -5.28
N ALA A 69 -1.35 -10.80 -4.58
CA ALA A 69 -0.16 -11.60 -4.28
C ALA A 69 -0.48 -12.81 -3.38
N LEU A 70 -1.42 -12.66 -2.44
CA LEU A 70 -1.93 -13.74 -1.60
C LEU A 70 -2.68 -14.79 -2.44
N GLU A 71 -3.58 -14.37 -3.33
CA GLU A 71 -4.31 -15.26 -4.25
C GLU A 71 -3.37 -16.04 -5.18
N LEU A 72 -2.26 -15.42 -5.59
CA LEU A 72 -1.24 -16.05 -6.43
C LEU A 72 -0.24 -16.92 -5.63
N GLY A 73 -0.37 -16.99 -4.30
CA GLY A 73 0.49 -17.80 -3.44
C GLY A 73 1.90 -17.25 -3.19
N PHE A 74 2.16 -15.97 -3.52
CA PHE A 74 3.47 -15.34 -3.27
C PHE A 74 3.70 -15.02 -1.79
N ILE A 75 2.63 -14.77 -1.05
CA ILE A 75 2.63 -14.46 0.38
C ILE A 75 1.58 -15.33 1.08
N SER A 76 1.81 -15.68 2.35
CA SER A 76 0.90 -16.54 3.11
C SER A 76 -0.21 -15.77 3.84
N ARG A 77 -0.05 -14.45 3.99
CA ARG A 77 -1.01 -13.54 4.63
C ARG A 77 -0.90 -12.16 4.01
N ASN A 78 -1.98 -11.38 4.02
CA ASN A 78 -1.95 -9.98 3.61
C ASN A 78 -1.41 -9.11 4.76
N PRO A 79 -0.22 -8.50 4.65
CA PRO A 79 0.33 -7.64 5.70
C PRO A 79 -0.54 -6.39 5.93
N ALA A 80 -1.27 -5.92 4.91
CA ALA A 80 -2.12 -4.74 5.00
C ALA A 80 -3.41 -4.97 5.82
N ASP A 81 -3.86 -6.22 5.98
CA ASP A 81 -4.99 -6.55 6.87
C ASP A 81 -4.60 -6.42 8.36
N ILE A 82 -3.33 -6.63 8.67
CA ILE A 82 -2.80 -6.58 10.05
C ILE A 82 -2.57 -5.14 10.48
N VAL A 83 -2.14 -4.28 9.54
CA VAL A 83 -2.00 -2.85 9.80
C VAL A 83 -3.39 -2.23 9.81
N LYS A 84 -4.05 -2.37 10.96
CA LYS A 84 -5.41 -1.88 11.21
C LYS A 84 -5.43 -0.37 10.92
N THR A 85 -6.26 -0.02 9.94
CA THR A 85 -6.77 1.32 9.63
C THR A 85 -6.21 2.41 10.52
N LEU A 86 -5.35 3.28 9.95
CA LEU A 86 -4.87 4.56 10.48
C LEU A 86 -5.85 5.17 11.49
N ASN A 87 -5.79 4.74 12.74
CA ASN A 87 -6.62 5.26 13.80
C ASN A 87 -5.87 6.45 14.37
N ILE A 88 -6.60 7.53 14.54
CA ILE A 88 -6.14 8.91 14.37
C ILE A 88 -5.38 9.45 15.59
N ASN A 89 -4.80 8.57 16.42
CA ASN A 89 -4.28 8.94 17.75
C ASN A 89 -2.75 8.79 17.90
N MET A 90 -1.99 8.74 16.81
CA MET A 90 -0.51 8.64 16.88
C MET A 90 0.24 9.96 16.70
N VAL A 91 -0.45 11.09 16.55
CA VAL A 91 0.22 12.41 16.59
C VAL A 91 -0.65 13.40 17.37
N LYS A 92 -0.41 13.44 18.68
CA LYS A 92 -0.88 14.41 19.68
C LYS A 92 -2.39 14.56 19.93
#